data_AF-A0A7D9E4C3-F1
#
_entry.id   AF-A0A7D9E4C3-F1
#
_cell.length_a   1.000
_cell.length_b   1.000
_cell.length_c   1.000
_cell.angle_alpha   90.00
_cell.angle_beta   90.00
_cell.angle_gamma   90.00
#
_symmetry.space_group_name_H-M   'P 1'
#
loop_
_entity.id
_entity.type
_entity.pdbx_description
1 polymer ?
#
loop_
_entity_poly.entity_id
_entity_poly.type
_entity_poly.pdbx_seq_one_letter_code
_entity_poly.pdbx_strand_id
1 'polypeptide(L)'
;MPFSFSDILINSGLVAPGSIDGVMSGKKYNRSVRAWKIMMEAMERLTFQSFIQSKPGVVRSFTEFFESMMSAFPKDHFMDFVDSQQMQDIYNQYSAYVIERCENDLVFSFWSSFIEMVQLLLLFLRGTRANDWDLHLSAIRSMLPWFFAYDRVHYQRYLSAYWLEMNLLDFTHPG
;
A
#
# COMPACT_ATOMS: atom_id res chain seq x y z
N MET A 1 16.49 -14.96 -18.20
CA MET A 1 16.27 -13.50 -18.09
C MET A 1 15.32 -13.26 -16.94
N PRO A 2 15.56 -12.30 -16.04
CA PRO A 2 14.56 -11.95 -15.04
C PRO A 2 13.31 -11.43 -15.75
N PHE A 3 12.14 -11.93 -15.37
CA PHE A 3 10.86 -11.46 -15.91
C PHE A 3 10.67 -9.99 -15.55
N SER A 4 10.30 -9.16 -16.53
CA SER A 4 9.92 -7.77 -16.26
C SER A 4 8.60 -7.74 -15.49
N PHE A 5 8.33 -6.62 -14.81
CA PHE A 5 7.04 -6.43 -14.14
C PHE A 5 5.85 -6.56 -15.12
N SER A 6 6.02 -6.10 -16.36
CA SER A 6 5.05 -6.31 -17.43
C SER A 6 4.80 -7.78 -17.74
N ASP A 7 5.86 -8.60 -17.75
CA ASP A 7 5.74 -10.04 -17.98
C ASP A 7 4.98 -10.73 -16.85
N ILE A 8 5.18 -10.30 -15.59
CA ILE A 8 4.42 -10.81 -14.44
C ILE A 8 2.92 -10.54 -14.63
N LEU A 9 2.57 -9.32 -15.03
CA LEU A 9 1.16 -8.95 -15.26
C LEU A 9 0.51 -9.72 -16.41
N ILE A 10 1.28 -10.01 -17.47
CA ILE A 10 0.79 -10.76 -18.63
C ILE A 10 0.67 -12.26 -18.30
N ASN A 11 1.72 -12.85 -17.76
CA ASN A 11 1.80 -14.29 -17.50
C ASN A 11 0.86 -14.74 -16.37
N SER A 12 0.54 -13.85 -15.43
CA SER A 12 -0.50 -14.10 -14.42
C SER A 12 -1.93 -13.99 -14.96
N GLY A 13 -2.11 -13.56 -16.21
CA GLY A 13 -3.43 -13.30 -16.80
C GLY A 13 -4.12 -12.05 -16.26
N LEU A 14 -3.42 -11.24 -15.46
CA LEU A 14 -3.96 -10.02 -14.85
C LEU A 14 -4.19 -8.91 -15.87
N VAL A 15 -3.32 -8.81 -16.87
CA VAL A 15 -3.38 -7.81 -17.94
C VAL A 15 -3.14 -8.50 -19.28
N ALA A 16 -4.08 -8.32 -20.23
CA ALA A 16 -3.90 -8.81 -21.59
C ALA A 16 -2.73 -8.08 -22.28
N PRO A 17 -1.93 -8.77 -23.14
CA PRO A 17 -0.80 -8.15 -23.85
C PRO A 17 -1.15 -6.84 -24.55
N GLY A 18 -2.28 -6.78 -25.25
CA GLY A 18 -2.74 -5.56 -25.94
C GLY A 18 -3.18 -4.40 -25.04
N SER A 19 -3.18 -4.59 -23.71
CA SER A 19 -3.53 -3.54 -22.73
C SER A 19 -2.36 -3.14 -21.84
N ILE A 20 -1.20 -3.78 -21.94
CA ILE A 20 -0.08 -3.60 -20.99
C ILE A 20 0.45 -2.16 -21.00
N ASP A 21 0.67 -1.57 -22.16
CA ASP A 21 1.20 -0.20 -22.28
C ASP A 21 0.25 0.83 -21.66
N GLY A 22 -1.06 0.62 -21.85
CA GLY A 22 -2.10 1.47 -21.26
C GLY A 22 -2.15 1.35 -19.73
N VAL A 23 -1.89 0.15 -19.20
CA VAL A 23 -1.81 -0.09 -17.76
C VAL A 23 -0.54 0.51 -17.16
N MET A 24 0.62 0.21 -17.75
CA MET A 24 1.94 0.66 -17.31
C MET A 24 2.10 2.18 -17.37
N SER A 25 1.50 2.83 -18.37
CA SER A 25 1.51 4.30 -18.48
C SER A 25 0.47 5.00 -17.60
N GLY A 26 -0.42 4.27 -16.94
CA GLY A 26 -1.53 4.85 -16.17
C GLY A 26 -2.69 5.39 -17.03
N LYS A 27 -2.58 5.37 -18.37
CA LYS A 27 -3.62 5.87 -19.30
C LYS A 27 -4.94 5.10 -19.19
N LYS A 28 -4.89 3.85 -18.72
CA LYS A 28 -6.08 3.03 -18.42
C LYS A 28 -6.34 3.00 -16.91
N TYR A 29 -6.59 4.17 -16.32
CA TYR A 29 -6.74 4.39 -14.87
C TYR A 29 -7.39 3.22 -14.10
N ASN A 30 -8.64 2.84 -14.42
CA ASN A 30 -9.34 1.78 -13.69
C ASN A 30 -8.65 0.41 -13.80
N ARG A 31 -8.07 0.09 -14.96
CA ARG A 31 -7.31 -1.15 -15.16
C ARG A 31 -5.97 -1.10 -14.44
N SER A 32 -5.29 0.04 -14.47
CA SER A 32 -4.04 0.27 -13.75
C SER A 32 -4.22 0.11 -12.25
N VAL A 33 -5.19 0.81 -11.65
CA VAL A 33 -5.48 0.71 -10.21
C VAL A 33 -5.86 -0.73 -9.82
N ARG A 34 -6.63 -1.44 -10.66
CA ARG A 34 -6.94 -2.85 -10.42
C ARG A 34 -5.69 -3.74 -10.43
N ALA A 35 -4.81 -3.56 -11.42
CA ALA A 35 -3.57 -4.31 -11.51
C ALA A 35 -2.66 -4.05 -10.30
N TRP A 36 -2.50 -2.78 -9.90
CA TRP A 36 -1.68 -2.38 -8.75
C TRP A 36 -2.20 -2.95 -7.44
N LYS A 37 -3.52 -2.93 -7.23
CA LYS A 37 -4.14 -3.55 -6.05
C LYS A 37 -3.81 -5.03 -5.93
N ILE A 38 -3.97 -5.78 -7.02
CA ILE A 38 -3.76 -7.23 -7.03
C ILE A 38 -2.27 -7.55 -6.86
N MET A 39 -1.39 -6.80 -7.54
CA MET A 39 0.06 -6.97 -7.36
C MET A 39 0.51 -6.66 -5.94
N MET A 40 0.07 -5.54 -5.37
CA MET A 40 0.40 -5.17 -3.99
C MET A 40 -0.09 -6.23 -3.00
N GLU A 41 -1.32 -6.73 -3.15
CA GLU A 41 -1.86 -7.78 -2.27
C GLU A 41 -1.04 -9.08 -2.38
N ALA A 42 -0.73 -9.52 -3.60
CA ALA A 42 0.08 -10.71 -3.82
C ALA A 42 1.47 -10.57 -3.19
N MET A 43 2.08 -9.39 -3.29
CA MET A 43 3.40 -9.11 -2.72
C MET A 43 3.36 -9.03 -1.19
N GLU A 44 2.39 -8.32 -0.60
CA GLU A 44 2.18 -8.31 0.85
C GLU A 44 1.99 -9.72 1.40
N ARG A 45 1.21 -10.55 0.71
CA ARG A 45 1.03 -11.96 1.08
C ARG A 45 2.34 -12.74 1.07
N LEU A 46 3.18 -12.56 0.04
CA LEU A 46 4.49 -13.20 -0.04
C LEU A 46 5.43 -12.71 1.08
N THR A 47 5.42 -11.41 1.37
CA THR A 47 6.20 -10.83 2.46
C THR A 47 5.77 -11.38 3.81
N PHE A 48 4.45 -11.43 4.06
CA PHE A 48 3.91 -12.01 5.29
C PHE A 48 4.22 -13.50 5.40
N GLN A 49 4.11 -14.28 4.32
CA GLN A 49 4.52 -15.69 4.32
C GLN A 49 6.00 -15.86 4.67
N SER A 50 6.88 -15.02 4.13
CA SER A 50 8.32 -15.04 4.46
C SER A 50 8.58 -14.69 5.92
N PHE A 51 7.83 -13.73 6.47
CA PHE A 51 7.84 -13.41 7.90
C PHE A 51 7.39 -14.59 8.79
N ILE A 52 6.33 -15.30 8.43
CA ILE A 52 5.88 -16.49 9.17
C ILE A 52 6.97 -17.58 9.15
N GLN A 53 7.58 -17.81 7.99
CA GLN A 53 8.63 -18.82 7.82
C GLN A 53 9.90 -18.50 8.63
N SER A 54 10.20 -17.23 8.87
CA SER A 54 11.34 -16.84 9.71
C SER A 54 11.11 -17.08 11.21
N LYS A 55 9.86 -17.37 11.62
CA LYS A 55 9.48 -17.59 13.03
C LYS A 55 8.69 -18.90 13.22
N PRO A 56 9.33 -20.08 13.02
CA PRO A 56 8.64 -21.37 13.12
C PRO A 56 7.98 -21.62 14.49
N GLY A 57 8.53 -21.04 15.57
CA GLY A 57 8.03 -21.21 16.94
C GLY A 57 6.70 -20.50 17.25
N VAL A 58 6.27 -19.53 16.43
CA VAL A 58 5.05 -18.72 16.70
C VAL A 58 3.94 -18.96 15.68
N VAL A 59 4.19 -19.73 14.62
CA VAL A 59 3.24 -19.97 13.51
C VAL A 59 1.89 -20.43 14.04
N ARG A 60 1.89 -21.43 14.93
CA ARG A 60 0.66 -21.96 15.52
C ARG A 60 -0.16 -20.90 16.26
N SER A 61 0.50 -20.08 17.08
CA SER A 61 -0.17 -19.00 17.83
C SER A 61 -0.77 -17.95 16.89
N PHE A 62 -0.08 -17.60 15.81
CA PHE A 62 -0.61 -16.66 14.82
C PHE A 62 -1.78 -17.25 14.07
N THR A 63 -1.69 -18.52 13.64
CA THR A 63 -2.80 -19.21 12.97
C THR A 63 -4.05 -19.26 13.85
N GLU A 64 -3.92 -19.67 15.11
CA GLU A 64 -5.04 -19.72 16.06
C GLU A 64 -5.67 -18.33 16.29
N PHE A 65 -4.84 -17.28 16.37
CA PHE A 65 -5.31 -15.89 16.47
C PHE A 65 -6.08 -15.44 15.23
N PHE A 66 -5.52 -15.62 14.04
CA PHE A 66 -6.16 -15.19 12.79
C PHE A 66 -7.42 -16.02 12.47
N GLU A 67 -7.46 -17.31 12.79
CA GLU A 67 -8.67 -18.12 12.68
C GLU A 67 -9.80 -17.60 13.58
N SER A 68 -9.46 -17.25 14.82
CA SER A 68 -10.41 -16.65 15.77
C SER A 68 -10.92 -15.30 15.25
N MET A 69 -10.02 -14.43 14.79
CA MET A 69 -10.34 -13.14 14.19
C MET A 69 -11.23 -13.29 12.94
N MET A 70 -10.92 -14.24 12.04
CA MET A 70 -11.73 -14.51 10.85
C MET A 70 -13.13 -14.99 11.21
N SER A 71 -13.27 -15.83 12.24
CA SER A 71 -14.59 -16.30 12.72
C SER A 71 -15.44 -15.17 13.32
N ALA A 72 -14.81 -14.10 13.81
CA ALA A 72 -15.48 -12.92 14.35
C ALA A 72 -15.94 -11.94 13.27
N PHE A 73 -15.36 -11.97 12.06
CA PHE A 73 -15.75 -11.08 10.96
C PHE A 73 -17.13 -11.46 10.36
N PRO A 74 -17.99 -10.50 9.96
CA PRO A 74 -17.88 -9.04 10.07
C PRO A 74 -18.58 -8.47 11.32
N LYS A 75 -18.79 -9.28 12.36
CA LYS A 75 -19.59 -8.91 13.54
C LYS A 75 -18.84 -7.92 14.44
N ASP A 76 -19.55 -7.31 15.39
CA ASP A 76 -19.06 -6.22 16.25
C ASP A 76 -17.82 -6.56 17.12
N HIS A 77 -17.44 -7.84 17.24
CA HIS A 77 -16.24 -8.28 17.98
C HIS A 77 -14.95 -8.31 17.15
N PHE A 78 -15.01 -8.09 15.83
CA PHE A 78 -13.81 -8.05 15.00
C PHE A 78 -12.86 -6.91 15.41
N MET A 79 -13.41 -5.76 15.79
CA MET A 79 -12.61 -4.61 16.22
C MET A 79 -11.85 -4.89 17.52
N ASP A 80 -12.40 -5.70 18.42
CA ASP A 80 -11.70 -6.13 19.64
C ASP A 80 -10.39 -6.87 19.31
N PHE A 81 -10.37 -7.65 18.22
CA PHE A 81 -9.14 -8.28 17.73
C PHE A 81 -8.18 -7.27 17.11
N VAL A 82 -8.70 -6.33 16.30
CA VAL A 82 -7.88 -5.28 15.65
C VAL A 82 -7.17 -4.41 16.69
N ASP A 83 -7.87 -4.07 17.77
CA ASP A 83 -7.38 -3.20 18.84
C ASP A 83 -6.63 -3.99 19.94
N SER A 84 -6.54 -5.32 19.82
CA SER A 84 -5.89 -6.17 20.81
C SER A 84 -4.38 -5.96 20.87
N GLN A 85 -3.80 -6.13 22.07
CA GLN A 85 -2.34 -6.13 22.26
C GLN A 85 -1.65 -7.18 21.39
N GLN A 86 -2.28 -8.34 21.20
CA GLN A 86 -1.73 -9.40 20.36
C GLN A 86 -1.61 -8.97 18.89
N MET A 87 -2.60 -8.24 18.35
CA MET A 87 -2.51 -7.67 17.00
C MET A 87 -1.39 -6.62 16.90
N GLN A 88 -1.27 -5.75 17.90
CA GLN A 88 -0.17 -4.77 17.96
C GLN A 88 1.20 -5.45 18.02
N ASP A 89 1.35 -6.52 18.81
CA ASP A 89 2.59 -7.28 18.90
C ASP A 89 2.94 -7.98 17.58
N ILE A 90 1.95 -8.53 16.87
CA ILE A 90 2.14 -9.13 15.53
C ILE A 90 2.56 -8.04 14.54
N TYR A 91 1.89 -6.90 14.53
CA TYR A 91 2.20 -5.77 13.66
C TYR A 91 3.63 -5.25 13.90
N ASN A 92 4.02 -5.01 15.16
CA ASN A 92 5.35 -4.55 15.51
C ASN A 92 6.43 -5.54 15.08
N GLN A 93 6.17 -6.84 15.27
CA GLN A 93 7.07 -7.90 14.83
C GLN A 93 7.20 -7.98 13.30
N TYR A 94 6.10 -7.80 12.57
CA TYR A 94 6.10 -7.77 11.12
C TYR A 94 6.84 -6.53 10.59
N SER A 95 6.54 -5.36 11.15
CA SER A 95 7.20 -4.10 10.80
C SER A 95 8.72 -4.18 11.03
N ALA A 96 9.16 -4.73 12.16
CA ALA A 96 10.58 -4.90 12.45
C ALA A 96 11.27 -5.83 11.41
N TYR A 97 10.60 -6.93 11.05
CA TYR A 97 11.09 -7.82 10.01
C TYR A 97 11.21 -7.12 8.64
N VAL A 98 10.20 -6.35 8.22
CA VAL A 98 10.24 -5.61 6.96
C VAL A 98 11.40 -4.60 6.95
N ILE A 99 11.59 -3.85 8.05
CA ILE A 99 12.70 -2.88 8.18
C ILE A 99 14.05 -3.58 8.05
N GLU A 100 14.27 -4.66 8.81
CA GLU A 100 15.52 -5.44 8.76
C GLU A 100 15.77 -5.98 7.35
N ARG A 101 14.75 -6.49 6.66
CA ARG A 101 14.89 -7.01 5.30
C ARG A 101 15.20 -5.90 4.28
N CYS A 102 14.58 -4.72 4.42
CA CYS A 102 14.88 -3.57 3.58
C CYS A 102 16.32 -3.06 3.72
N GLU A 103 16.90 -3.13 4.92
CA GLU A 103 18.30 -2.73 5.17
C GLU A 103 19.31 -3.69 4.55
N ASN A 104 18.96 -4.98 4.45
CA ASN A 104 19.87 -6.04 4.02
C ASN A 104 19.66 -6.50 2.57
N ASP A 105 18.55 -6.15 1.92
CA ASP A 105 18.19 -6.63 0.58
C ASP A 105 17.57 -5.51 -0.27
N LEU A 106 18.34 -5.03 -1.25
CA LEU A 106 17.92 -3.96 -2.17
C LEU A 106 16.69 -4.32 -2.99
N VAL A 107 16.53 -5.58 -3.39
CA VAL A 107 15.38 -6.02 -4.19
C VAL A 107 14.14 -6.03 -3.31
N PHE A 108 14.26 -6.50 -2.07
CA PHE A 108 13.18 -6.45 -1.09
C PHE A 108 12.77 -5.00 -0.78
N SER A 109 13.75 -4.12 -0.58
CA SER A 109 13.53 -2.68 -0.33
C SER A 109 12.78 -2.01 -1.49
N PHE A 110 13.20 -2.28 -2.73
CA PHE A 110 12.51 -1.79 -3.93
C PHE A 110 11.05 -2.25 -4.01
N TRP A 111 10.77 -3.51 -3.71
CA TRP A 111 9.41 -4.03 -3.75
C TRP A 111 8.54 -3.55 -2.58
N SER A 112 9.17 -3.29 -1.43
CA SER A 112 8.49 -2.70 -0.27
C SER A 112 8.07 -1.25 -0.55
N SER A 113 8.91 -0.46 -1.22
CA SER A 113 8.52 0.90 -1.65
C SER A 113 7.38 0.89 -2.66
N PHE A 114 7.32 -0.11 -3.55
CA PHE A 114 6.17 -0.30 -4.45
C PHE A 114 4.88 -0.54 -3.66
N ILE A 115 4.91 -1.43 -2.67
CA ILE A 115 3.75 -1.70 -1.80
C ILE A 115 3.28 -0.40 -1.12
N GLU A 116 4.20 0.35 -0.51
CA GLU A 116 3.90 1.61 0.16
C GLU A 116 3.27 2.64 -0.79
N MET A 117 3.85 2.83 -1.98
CA MET A 117 3.29 3.75 -2.98
C MET A 117 1.86 3.37 -3.39
N VAL A 118 1.57 2.08 -3.53
CA VAL A 118 0.20 1.61 -3.84
C VAL A 118 -0.73 1.82 -2.65
N GLN A 119 -0.30 1.54 -1.42
CA GLN A 119 -1.11 1.81 -0.21
C GLN A 119 -1.45 3.30 -0.08
N LEU A 120 -0.49 4.19 -0.31
CA LEU A 120 -0.71 5.64 -0.33
C LEU A 120 -1.71 6.06 -1.41
N LEU A 121 -1.61 5.49 -2.61
CA LEU A 121 -2.60 5.71 -3.67
C LEU A 121 -4.00 5.28 -3.22
N LEU A 122 -4.13 4.14 -2.52
CA LEU A 122 -5.43 3.67 -2.01
C LEU A 122 -6.00 4.57 -0.91
N LEU A 123 -5.16 5.09 -0.01
CA LEU A 123 -5.56 6.07 1.00
C LEU A 123 -6.04 7.36 0.36
N PHE A 124 -5.30 7.89 -0.63
CA PHE A 124 -5.72 9.05 -1.41
C PHE A 124 -7.10 8.84 -2.07
N LEU A 125 -7.30 7.67 -2.71
CA LEU A 125 -8.58 7.33 -3.33
C LEU A 125 -9.71 7.18 -2.32
N ARG A 126 -9.43 6.64 -1.12
CA ARG A 126 -10.41 6.55 -0.04
C ARG A 126 -10.82 7.94 0.43
N GLY A 127 -9.87 8.80 0.79
CA GLY A 127 -10.14 10.17 1.24
C GLY A 127 -10.98 10.95 0.23
N THR A 128 -10.56 10.90 -1.04
CA THR A 128 -11.27 11.58 -2.14
C THR A 128 -12.71 11.06 -2.32
N ARG A 129 -12.94 9.75 -2.25
CA ARG A 129 -14.27 9.15 -2.47
C ARG A 129 -15.20 9.27 -1.26
N ALA A 130 -14.63 9.30 -0.06
CA ALA A 130 -15.37 9.46 1.18
C ALA A 130 -15.64 10.93 1.53
N ASN A 131 -15.11 11.87 0.73
CA ASN A 131 -15.08 13.30 1.06
C ASN A 131 -14.43 13.58 2.43
N ASP A 132 -13.43 12.78 2.78
CA ASP A 132 -12.63 12.92 4.00
C ASP A 132 -11.39 13.76 3.66
N TRP A 133 -11.48 15.05 3.98
CA TRP A 133 -10.50 16.05 3.56
C TRP A 133 -9.16 15.89 4.27
N ASP A 134 -9.20 15.56 5.57
CA ASP A 134 -8.00 15.32 6.37
C ASP A 134 -7.23 14.11 5.82
N LEU A 135 -7.94 13.01 5.52
CA LEU A 135 -7.33 11.83 4.91
C LEU A 135 -6.79 12.13 3.50
N HIS A 136 -7.51 12.93 2.71
CA HIS A 136 -7.09 13.33 1.37
C HIS A 136 -5.77 14.12 1.41
N LEU A 137 -5.70 15.18 2.23
CA LEU A 137 -4.50 16.01 2.36
C LEU A 137 -3.34 15.28 3.03
N SER A 138 -3.62 14.42 4.01
CA SER A 138 -2.60 13.57 4.63
C SER A 138 -2.00 12.60 3.61
N ALA A 139 -2.83 11.95 2.78
CA ALA A 139 -2.35 11.05 1.74
C ALA A 139 -1.50 11.78 0.70
N ILE A 140 -1.91 12.98 0.26
CA ILE A 140 -1.10 13.81 -0.65
C ILE A 140 0.25 14.13 -0.03
N ARG A 141 0.28 14.56 1.24
CA ARG A 141 1.53 14.85 1.96
C ARG A 141 2.49 13.67 1.92
N SER A 142 1.98 12.46 2.19
CA SER A 142 2.78 11.23 2.18
C SER A 142 3.19 10.78 0.77
N MET A 143 2.41 11.14 -0.27
CA MET A 143 2.78 10.87 -1.67
C MET A 143 3.87 11.81 -2.20
N LEU A 144 4.02 13.03 -1.66
CA LEU A 144 4.95 14.04 -2.15
C LEU A 144 6.40 13.53 -2.29
N PRO A 145 7.02 12.92 -1.26
CA PRO A 145 8.39 12.40 -1.36
C PRO A 145 8.61 11.46 -2.54
N TRP A 146 7.60 10.65 -2.89
CA TRP A 146 7.68 9.73 -4.02
C TRP A 146 7.72 10.45 -5.37
N PHE A 147 7.02 11.58 -5.52
CA PHE A 147 7.11 12.36 -6.75
C PHE A 147 8.50 13.00 -6.93
N PHE A 148 9.17 13.37 -5.84
CA PHE A 148 10.56 13.83 -5.88
C PHE A 148 11.52 12.68 -6.19
N ALA A 149 11.37 11.53 -5.53
CA ALA A 149 12.25 10.37 -5.70
C ALA A 149 12.20 9.78 -7.12
N TYR A 150 11.07 9.90 -7.81
CA TYR A 150 10.86 9.35 -9.17
C TYR A 150 10.82 10.44 -10.27
N ASP A 151 11.40 11.62 -10.03
CA ASP A 151 11.53 12.71 -11.00
C ASP A 151 10.22 13.12 -11.69
N ARG A 152 9.11 13.11 -10.95
CA ARG A 152 7.80 13.51 -11.46
C ARG A 152 7.61 15.02 -11.33
N VAL A 153 8.41 15.78 -12.09
CA VAL A 153 8.57 17.24 -11.97
C VAL A 153 7.25 18.03 -11.96
N HIS A 154 6.29 17.64 -12.79
CA HIS A 154 4.98 18.30 -12.79
C HIS A 154 4.21 18.00 -11.50
N TYR A 155 4.17 16.74 -11.07
CA TYR A 155 3.46 16.34 -9.87
C TYR A 155 4.10 16.92 -8.61
N GLN A 156 5.42 16.86 -8.47
CA GLN A 156 6.10 17.43 -7.30
C GLN A 156 5.80 18.93 -7.16
N ARG A 157 5.76 19.70 -8.26
CA ARG A 157 5.50 21.15 -8.22
C ARG A 157 4.03 21.43 -7.92
N TYR A 158 3.12 20.86 -8.70
CA TYR A 158 1.70 21.19 -8.59
C TYR A 158 1.05 20.62 -7.34
N LEU A 159 1.40 19.40 -6.92
CA LEU A 159 0.85 18.84 -5.68
C LEU A 159 1.41 19.55 -4.44
N SER A 160 2.66 20.02 -4.45
CA SER A 160 3.20 20.79 -3.33
C SER A 160 2.46 22.11 -3.15
N ALA A 161 2.21 22.84 -4.25
CA ALA A 161 1.44 24.08 -4.24
C ALA A 161 -0.01 23.82 -3.79
N TYR A 162 -0.66 22.83 -4.41
CA TYR A 162 -2.02 22.42 -4.05
C TYR A 162 -2.13 22.05 -2.56
N TRP A 163 -1.23 21.22 -2.05
CA TRP A 163 -1.26 20.79 -0.65
C TRP A 163 -1.17 22.00 0.28
N LEU A 164 -0.27 22.95 0.03
CA LEU A 164 -0.13 24.16 0.83
C LEU A 164 -1.40 25.03 0.76
N GLU A 165 -1.92 25.28 -0.44
CA GLU A 165 -3.12 26.09 -0.64
C GLU A 165 -4.33 25.49 0.08
N MET A 166 -4.53 24.17 -0.01
CA MET A 166 -5.65 23.49 0.61
C MET A 166 -5.55 23.42 2.15
N ASN A 167 -4.34 23.41 2.72
CA ASN A 167 -4.16 23.52 4.17
C ASN A 167 -4.46 24.93 4.69
N LEU A 168 -4.36 25.95 3.83
CA LEU A 168 -4.61 27.34 4.18
C LEU A 168 -6.02 27.81 3.80
N LEU A 169 -6.85 26.93 3.25
CA LEU A 169 -8.15 27.27 2.66
C LEU A 169 -9.03 28.05 3.65
N ASP A 170 -9.11 27.59 4.90
CA ASP A 170 -9.93 28.21 5.95
C ASP A 170 -9.46 29.64 6.31
N PHE A 171 -8.18 29.95 6.09
CA PHE A 171 -7.60 31.26 6.37
C PHE A 171 -7.67 32.20 5.17
N THR A 172 -7.49 31.68 3.95
CA THR A 172 -7.42 32.48 2.72
C THR A 172 -8.80 32.77 2.14
N HIS A 173 -9.75 31.86 2.35
CA HIS A 173 -11.13 31.97 1.87
C HIS A 173 -12.13 31.55 2.96
N PRO A 174 -12.19 32.30 4.08
CA PRO A 174 -13.18 32.04 5.12
C PRO A 174 -14.59 32.21 4.55
N GLY A 175 -15.42 31.19 4.76
CA GLY A 175 -16.84 31.16 4.35
C GLY A 175 -17.74 32.05 5.19
#